data_AF-A0A239AAV9-F1
#
_entry.id   AF-A0A239AAV9-F1
#
_cell.length_a   1.000
_cell.length_b   1.000
_cell.length_c   1.000
_cell.angle_alpha   90.00
_cell.angle_beta   90.00
_cell.angle_gamma   90.00
#
_symmetry.space_group_name_H-M   'P 1'
#
loop_
_entity.id
_entity.type
_entity.pdbx_description
1 polymer ?
#
loop_
_entity_poly.entity_id
_entity_poly.type
_entity_poly.pdbx_seq_one_letter_code
_entity_poly.pdbx_strand_id
1 'polypeptide(L)'
;MEIEIVQDKKQSLYVYRDDELLFYSKVKFNWTNRIITIYNDNNILLLEVKYKMSFFNSYYNILFQNELFTKNISEITDTRIIFGFGKRLYIKQDYFISLDGNFSYYFKETKISQVKQKTWVSKPKMLLNINDENLEFLHPVILHILAIRAGYNSD
;
A
#
# COMPACT_ATOMS: atom_id res chain seq x y z
N MET A 1 -7.07 -12.44 9.90
CA MET A 1 -7.95 -11.33 9.48
C MET A 1 -7.81 -11.09 7.97
N GLU A 2 -8.93 -10.80 7.28
CA GLU A 2 -8.97 -10.44 5.86
C GLU A 2 -9.36 -8.95 5.73
N ILE A 3 -8.74 -8.24 4.80
CA ILE A 3 -8.97 -6.82 4.51
C ILE A 3 -9.14 -6.66 3.01
N GLU A 4 -10.22 -6.00 2.61
CA GLU A 4 -10.50 -5.73 1.21
C GLU A 4 -9.90 -4.39 0.79
N ILE A 5 -9.26 -4.35 -0.38
CA ILE A 5 -8.71 -3.13 -0.97
C ILE A 5 -9.29 -3.01 -2.38
N VAL A 6 -10.14 -2.00 -2.57
CA VAL A 6 -10.90 -1.78 -3.81
C VAL A 6 -10.31 -0.58 -4.55
N GLN A 7 -10.08 -0.74 -5.86
CA GLN A 7 -9.69 0.37 -6.72
C GLN A 7 -10.91 1.01 -7.39
N ASP A 8 -10.97 2.34 -7.38
CA ASP A 8 -11.97 3.10 -8.12
C ASP A 8 -11.50 3.42 -9.56
N LYS A 9 -12.39 4.04 -10.35
CA LYS A 9 -12.08 4.44 -11.74
C LYS A 9 -11.00 5.52 -11.84
N LYS A 10 -10.72 6.25 -10.76
CA LYS A 10 -9.67 7.28 -10.68
C LYS A 10 -8.38 6.72 -10.09
N GLN A 11 -8.24 5.39 -10.04
CA GLN A 11 -7.09 4.67 -9.52
C GLN A 11 -6.80 4.92 -8.02
N SER A 12 -7.77 5.51 -7.31
CA SER A 12 -7.77 5.67 -5.86
C SER A 12 -8.10 4.33 -5.22
N LEU A 13 -7.52 4.06 -4.05
CA LEU A 13 -7.70 2.81 -3.32
C LEU A 13 -8.48 3.04 -2.03
N TYR A 14 -9.36 2.11 -1.69
CA TYR A 14 -10.19 2.15 -0.49
C TYR A 14 -10.04 0.84 0.27
N VAL A 15 -9.77 0.92 1.56
CA VAL A 15 -9.44 -0.22 2.42
C VAL A 15 -10.60 -0.46 3.38
N TYR A 16 -11.15 -1.67 3.35
CA TYR A 16 -12.29 -2.08 4.13
C TYR A 16 -11.97 -3.29 5.01
N ARG A 17 -12.58 -3.32 6.19
CA ARG A 17 -12.64 -4.51 7.05
C ARG A 17 -14.08 -4.64 7.52
N ASP A 18 -14.68 -5.81 7.30
CA ASP A 18 -16.08 -6.07 7.68
C ASP A 18 -17.04 -4.96 7.18
N ASP A 19 -16.89 -4.57 5.90
CA ASP A 19 -17.61 -3.47 5.23
C ASP A 19 -17.38 -2.05 5.80
N GLU A 20 -16.57 -1.88 6.84
CA GLU A 20 -16.17 -0.58 7.39
C GLU A 20 -14.95 -0.03 6.67
N LEU A 21 -15.03 1.23 6.20
CA LEU A 21 -13.90 1.93 5.62
C LEU A 21 -12.87 2.25 6.71
N LEU A 22 -11.63 1.81 6.51
CA LEU A 22 -10.52 2.09 7.43
C LEU A 22 -9.65 3.24 6.92
N PHE A 23 -9.26 3.14 5.64
CA PHE A 23 -8.32 4.06 5.01
C PHE A 23 -8.67 4.22 3.54
N TYR A 24 -8.28 5.34 2.94
CA TYR A 24 -8.35 5.50 1.50
C TYR A 24 -7.20 6.37 1.00
N SER A 25 -6.85 6.20 -0.28
CA SER A 25 -5.92 7.07 -0.98
C SER A 25 -6.63 7.91 -2.04
N LYS A 26 -6.10 9.10 -2.31
CA LYS A 26 -6.42 9.91 -3.47
C LYS A 26 -5.16 10.14 -4.28
N VAL A 27 -5.29 10.08 -5.60
CA VAL A 27 -4.17 10.21 -6.53
C VAL A 27 -4.35 11.48 -7.36
N LYS A 28 -3.28 12.28 -7.42
CA LYS A 28 -3.13 13.36 -8.40
C LYS A 28 -1.97 13.00 -9.33
N PHE A 29 -2.24 12.96 -10.64
CA PHE A 29 -1.25 12.60 -11.64
C PHE A 29 -0.87 13.80 -12.50
N ASN A 30 0.41 13.92 -12.82
CA ASN A 30 0.92 14.67 -13.97
C ASN A 30 1.95 13.79 -14.70
N TRP A 31 2.37 14.17 -15.91
CA TRP A 31 3.10 13.31 -16.85
C TRP A 31 4.31 12.55 -16.28
N THR A 32 4.98 13.07 -15.24
CA THR A 32 6.17 12.44 -14.64
C THR A 32 6.06 12.23 -13.13
N ASN A 33 4.99 12.69 -12.49
CA ASN A 33 4.82 12.60 -11.04
C ASN A 33 3.42 12.15 -10.68
N ARG A 34 3.36 11.37 -9.60
CA ARG A 34 2.13 10.97 -8.95
C ARG A 34 2.21 11.40 -7.49
N ILE A 35 1.24 12.17 -7.03
CA ILE A 35 1.07 12.50 -5.61
C ILE A 35 -0.04 11.61 -5.07
N ILE A 36 0.31 10.78 -4.10
CA ILE A 36 -0.61 9.90 -3.39
C ILE A 36 -0.82 10.51 -2.00
N THR A 37 -2.08 10.76 -1.66
CA THR A 37 -2.49 11.24 -0.35
C THR A 37 -3.32 10.16 0.32
N ILE A 38 -2.99 9.80 1.56
CA ILE A 38 -3.63 8.71 2.31
C ILE A 38 -4.30 9.29 3.54
N TYR A 39 -5.56 8.91 3.73
CA TYR A 39 -6.43 9.37 4.80
C TYR A 39 -7.00 8.19 5.57
N ASN A 40 -7.43 8.43 6.81
CA ASN A 40 -8.35 7.52 7.50
C ASN A 40 -9.82 7.79 7.12
N ASP A 41 -10.71 6.98 7.69
CA ASP A 41 -12.16 7.11 7.71
C ASP A 41 -12.68 8.52 8.10
N ASN A 42 -11.99 9.20 9.01
CA ASN A 42 -12.33 10.55 9.48
C ASN A 42 -11.79 11.68 8.59
N ASN A 43 -11.26 11.37 7.40
CA ASN A 43 -10.63 12.33 6.48
C ASN A 43 -9.39 13.04 7.04
N ILE A 44 -8.75 12.48 8.07
CA ILE A 44 -7.48 12.98 8.60
C ILE A 44 -6.37 12.51 7.65
N LEU A 45 -5.57 13.45 7.16
CA LEU A 45 -4.39 13.14 6.34
C LEU A 45 -3.36 12.41 7.21
N LEU A 46 -2.95 11.23 6.75
CA LEU A 46 -1.97 10.38 7.44
C LEU A 46 -0.61 10.42 6.77
N LEU A 47 -0.59 10.37 5.44
CA LEU A 47 0.64 10.29 4.66
C LEU A 47 0.43 10.93 3.30
N GLU A 48 1.40 11.73 2.86
CA GLU A 48 1.49 12.22 1.48
C GLU A 48 2.82 11.78 0.89
N VAL A 49 2.76 11.10 -0.24
CA VAL A 49 3.93 10.56 -0.93
C VAL A 49 3.92 11.02 -2.38
N LYS A 50 5.06 11.57 -2.82
CA LYS A 50 5.31 11.88 -4.22
C LYS A 50 6.14 10.76 -4.84
N TYR A 51 5.55 10.05 -5.77
CA TYR A 51 6.25 9.19 -6.70
C TYR A 51 6.71 10.01 -7.90
N LYS A 52 8.00 9.93 -8.23
CA LYS A 52 8.55 10.51 -9.46
C LYS A 52 9.16 9.40 -10.30
N MET A 53 8.74 9.34 -11.55
CA MET A 53 9.34 8.46 -12.54
C MET A 53 10.44 9.24 -13.28
N SER A 54 11.67 8.74 -13.22
CA SER A 54 12.79 9.18 -14.07
C SER A 54 13.11 8.08 -15.07
N PHE A 55 13.80 8.44 -16.16
CA PHE A 55 14.16 7.51 -17.24
C PHE A 55 14.90 6.23 -16.78
N PHE A 56 15.62 6.30 -15.66
CA PHE A 56 16.39 5.17 -15.13
C PHE A 56 15.94 4.68 -13.76
N ASN A 57 15.26 5.52 -12.98
CA ASN A 57 14.90 5.23 -11.59
C ASN A 57 13.52 5.79 -11.25
N SER A 58 12.74 5.04 -10.49
CA SER A 58 11.63 5.57 -9.73
C SER A 58 12.09 5.89 -8.31
N TYR A 59 11.53 6.93 -7.70
CA TYR A 59 11.71 7.15 -6.28
C TYR A 59 10.46 7.75 -5.65
N TYR A 60 10.25 7.41 -4.38
CA TYR A 60 9.19 7.93 -3.54
C TYR A 60 9.79 8.95 -2.58
N ASN A 61 9.15 10.11 -2.47
CA ASN A 61 9.50 11.13 -1.50
C ASN A 61 8.31 11.36 -0.57
N ILE A 62 8.52 11.30 0.74
CA ILE A 62 7.50 11.57 1.75
C ILE A 62 7.38 13.08 1.89
N LEU A 63 6.23 13.64 1.53
CA LEU A 63 5.97 15.08 1.61
C LEU A 63 5.33 15.47 2.96
N PHE A 64 4.53 14.57 3.52
CA PHE A 64 3.88 14.75 4.81
C PHE A 64 3.69 13.39 5.48
N GLN A 65 3.82 13.34 6.81
CA GLN A 65 3.41 12.21 7.62
C GLN A 65 2.82 12.72 8.93
N ASN A 66 1.73 12.10 9.37
CA ASN A 66 1.14 12.39 10.66
C ASN A 66 1.81 11.54 11.75
N GLU A 67 2.62 12.15 12.60
CA GLU A 67 3.44 11.45 13.62
C GLU A 67 2.61 10.69 14.65
N LEU A 68 1.36 11.09 14.90
CA LEU A 68 0.49 10.42 15.87
C LEU A 68 -0.03 9.07 15.35
N PHE A 69 -0.21 8.94 14.04
CA PHE A 69 -0.85 7.78 13.41
C PHE A 69 0.10 6.94 12.56
N THR A 70 1.21 7.53 12.11
CA THR A 70 2.24 6.85 11.34
C THR A 70 3.44 6.58 12.25
N LYS A 71 3.93 5.33 12.28
CA LYS A 71 5.09 4.93 13.08
C LYS A 71 6.40 5.49 12.48
N ASN A 72 6.56 6.80 12.27
CA ASN A 72 7.75 7.43 11.69
C ASN A 72 8.31 6.68 10.47
N ILE A 73 7.60 6.78 9.34
CA ILE A 73 8.01 6.13 8.10
C ILE A 73 9.20 6.90 7.55
N SER A 74 10.34 6.23 7.42
CA SER A 74 11.57 6.86 6.92
C SER A 74 11.81 6.57 5.44
N GLU A 75 11.24 5.50 4.89
CA GLU A 75 11.43 5.13 3.50
C GLU A 75 10.26 4.31 2.95
N ILE A 76 9.88 4.59 1.71
CA ILE A 76 8.95 3.78 0.91
C ILE A 76 9.61 3.52 -0.45
N THR A 77 9.53 2.29 -0.94
CA THR A 77 9.88 1.92 -2.33
C THR A 77 8.85 0.94 -2.86
N ASP A 78 8.93 0.56 -4.14
CA ASP A 78 8.06 -0.48 -4.72
C ASP A 78 8.17 -1.84 -4.03
N THR A 79 9.25 -2.09 -3.28
CA THR A 79 9.57 -3.40 -2.70
C THR A 79 9.72 -3.40 -1.19
N ARG A 80 9.74 -2.23 -0.52
CA ARG A 80 9.88 -2.17 0.94
C ARG A 80 9.33 -0.89 1.56
N ILE A 81 9.09 -0.97 2.86
CA ILE A 81 8.82 0.17 3.75
C ILE A 81 9.72 0.08 4.99
N ILE A 82 10.28 1.21 5.42
CA ILE A 82 11.06 1.35 6.65
C ILE A 82 10.31 2.30 7.61
N PHE A 83 10.12 1.87 8.85
CA PHE A 83 9.36 2.61 9.87
C PHE A 83 9.86 2.27 11.28
N GLY A 84 9.36 2.98 12.29
CA GLY A 84 9.47 2.62 13.70
C GLY A 84 10.91 2.42 14.14
N PHE A 85 11.78 3.39 13.81
CA PHE A 85 13.21 3.37 14.11
C PHE A 85 13.96 2.20 13.44
N GLY A 86 13.67 1.96 12.15
CA GLY A 86 14.47 1.05 11.31
C GLY A 86 13.88 -0.35 11.12
N LYS A 87 12.69 -0.63 11.65
CA LYS A 87 11.93 -1.83 11.26
C LYS A 87 11.66 -1.77 9.76
N ARG A 88 11.85 -2.91 9.09
CA ARG A 88 11.75 -2.99 7.64
C ARG A 88 10.88 -4.16 7.22
N LEU A 89 9.93 -3.87 6.34
CA LEU A 89 9.12 -4.88 5.68
C LEU A 89 9.48 -4.92 4.20
N TYR A 90 9.61 -6.13 3.66
CA TYR A 90 9.91 -6.36 2.26
C TYR A 90 8.78 -7.11 1.57
N ILE A 91 8.58 -6.77 0.31
CA ILE A 91 7.69 -7.49 -0.59
C ILE A 91 8.49 -8.56 -1.32
N LYS A 92 7.95 -9.77 -1.40
CA LYS A 92 8.37 -10.80 -2.36
C LYS A 92 7.17 -11.19 -3.20
N GLN A 93 7.36 -11.29 -4.52
CA GLN A 93 6.35 -11.87 -5.40
C GLN A 93 6.24 -13.37 -5.12
N ASP A 94 5.03 -13.90 -5.12
CA ASP A 94 4.79 -15.32 -4.89
C ASP A 94 5.10 -16.09 -6.21
N TYR A 95 6.24 -16.77 -6.26
CA TYR A 95 6.85 -17.34 -7.49
C TYR A 95 6.05 -18.45 -8.20
N PHE A 96 5.09 -19.09 -7.55
CA PHE A 96 4.50 -20.35 -8.07
C PHE A 96 3.33 -20.16 -9.04
N ILE A 97 2.75 -18.97 -9.12
CA ILE A 97 1.68 -18.64 -10.08
C ILE A 97 1.85 -17.17 -10.44
N SER A 98 2.69 -16.86 -11.43
CA SER A 98 2.98 -15.49 -11.89
C SER A 98 1.82 -14.81 -12.64
N LEU A 99 0.59 -15.29 -12.42
CA LEU A 99 -0.63 -14.64 -12.87
C LEU A 99 -1.17 -13.81 -11.69
N ASP A 100 -1.37 -12.53 -11.96
CA ASP A 100 -2.14 -11.58 -11.14
C ASP A 100 -1.46 -11.05 -9.88
N GLY A 101 -0.39 -10.25 -10.02
CA GLY A 101 0.00 -9.19 -9.08
C GLY A 101 0.11 -9.54 -7.58
N ASN A 102 0.13 -10.82 -7.22
CA ASN A 102 0.14 -11.36 -5.87
C ASN A 102 1.51 -11.17 -5.23
N PHE A 103 1.52 -10.83 -3.94
CA PHE A 103 2.77 -10.66 -3.22
C PHE A 103 2.59 -10.83 -1.72
N SER A 104 3.68 -11.15 -1.04
CA SER A 104 3.71 -11.35 0.40
C SER A 104 4.64 -10.34 1.06
N TYR A 105 4.29 -9.88 2.26
CA TYR A 105 5.18 -9.09 3.11
C TYR A 105 5.96 -9.98 4.06
N TYR A 106 7.22 -9.62 4.25
CA TYR A 106 8.14 -10.29 5.16
C TYR A 106 8.75 -9.29 6.13
N PHE A 107 8.79 -9.67 7.41
CA PHE A 107 9.64 -9.05 8.41
C PHE A 107 10.82 -10.00 8.65
N LYS A 108 12.04 -9.55 8.31
CA LYS A 108 13.21 -10.44 8.19
C LYS A 108 12.91 -11.60 7.23
N GLU A 109 12.92 -12.84 7.71
CA GLU A 109 12.65 -14.05 6.92
C GLU A 109 11.24 -14.60 7.14
N THR A 110 10.47 -14.00 8.04
CA THR A 110 9.12 -14.46 8.40
C THR A 110 8.08 -13.76 7.54
N LYS A 111 7.24 -14.54 6.84
CA LYS A 111 6.07 -14.01 6.14
C LYS A 111 5.06 -13.52 7.17
N ILE A 112 4.66 -12.26 7.07
CA ILE A 112 3.72 -11.63 8.02
C ILE A 112 2.34 -11.40 7.40
N SER A 113 2.25 -11.22 6.09
CA SER A 113 0.99 -11.01 5.38
C SER A 113 1.09 -11.41 3.91
N GLN A 114 -0.07 -11.58 3.28
CA GLN A 114 -0.19 -11.88 1.86
C GLN A 114 -1.24 -10.99 1.22
N VAL A 115 -0.93 -10.44 0.06
CA VAL A 115 -1.85 -9.72 -0.81
C VAL A 115 -2.18 -10.60 -2.01
N LYS A 116 -3.46 -10.88 -2.19
CA LYS A 116 -4.00 -11.59 -3.35
C LYS A 116 -4.82 -10.66 -4.22
N GLN A 117 -4.48 -10.51 -5.49
CA GLN A 117 -5.30 -9.78 -6.44
C GLN A 117 -6.49 -10.66 -6.87
N LYS A 118 -7.69 -10.07 -6.87
CA LYS A 118 -8.92 -10.67 -7.40
C LYS A 118 -9.41 -9.80 -8.55
N THR A 119 -9.29 -10.30 -9.77
CA THR A 119 -9.84 -9.70 -10.99
C THR A 119 -11.18 -10.36 -11.31
N TRP A 120 -12.23 -10.00 -10.56
CA TRP A 120 -13.58 -10.45 -10.87
C TRP A 120 -14.45 -9.24 -11.22
N VAL A 121 -14.78 -9.10 -12.50
CA VAL A 121 -15.78 -8.18 -13.06
C VAL A 121 -15.49 -6.68 -12.83
N SER A 122 -14.85 -6.04 -13.81
CA SER A 122 -14.74 -4.58 -14.05
C SER A 122 -13.99 -3.70 -13.02
N LYS A 123 -13.75 -4.13 -11.78
CA LYS A 123 -12.95 -3.37 -10.80
C LYS A 123 -11.85 -4.24 -10.21
N PRO A 124 -10.57 -3.82 -10.32
CA PRO A 124 -9.47 -4.49 -9.62
C PRO A 124 -9.70 -4.45 -8.11
N LYS A 125 -9.62 -5.63 -7.49
CA LYS A 125 -9.69 -5.79 -6.03
C LYS A 125 -8.44 -6.53 -5.55
N MET A 126 -8.01 -6.21 -4.34
CA MET A 126 -6.96 -6.95 -3.64
C MET A 126 -7.48 -7.37 -2.26
N LEU A 127 -7.07 -8.55 -1.81
CA LEU A 127 -7.32 -9.04 -0.46
C LEU A 127 -6.01 -9.14 0.29
N LEU A 128 -5.93 -8.43 1.41
CA LEU A 128 -4.82 -8.50 2.34
C LEU A 128 -5.19 -9.47 3.48
N ASN A 129 -4.42 -10.54 3.59
CA ASN A 129 -4.50 -11.50 4.69
C ASN A 129 -3.34 -11.28 5.65
N ILE A 130 -3.67 -11.09 6.92
CA ILE A 130 -2.69 -10.94 8.01
C ILE A 130 -3.19 -11.71 9.25
N ASN A 131 -2.28 -12.41 9.92
CA ASN A 131 -2.59 -13.16 11.14
C ASN A 131 -2.61 -12.22 12.36
N ASP A 132 -3.33 -12.63 13.40
CA ASP A 132 -3.47 -11.82 14.62
C ASP A 132 -2.12 -11.58 15.32
N GLU A 133 -1.22 -12.57 15.27
CA GLU A 133 0.16 -12.48 15.75
C GLU A 133 0.99 -11.37 15.09
N ASN A 134 0.58 -10.93 13.89
CA ASN A 134 1.30 -9.96 13.06
C ASN A 134 0.57 -8.59 12.98
N LEU A 135 -0.46 -8.36 13.80
CA LEU A 135 -1.27 -7.13 13.75
C LEU A 135 -0.46 -5.85 13.96
N GLU A 136 0.68 -5.91 14.65
CA GLU A 136 1.55 -4.74 14.82
C GLU A 136 2.05 -4.13 13.50
N PHE A 137 2.06 -4.92 12.43
CA PHE A 137 2.50 -4.56 11.08
C PHE A 137 1.37 -4.09 10.17
N LEU A 138 0.11 -4.18 10.62
CA LEU A 138 -1.05 -3.94 9.78
C LEU A 138 -1.05 -2.54 9.14
N HIS A 139 -0.94 -1.49 9.96
CA HIS A 139 -0.94 -0.11 9.46
C HIS A 139 0.21 0.17 8.49
N PRO A 140 1.49 -0.16 8.82
CA PRO A 140 2.58 -0.04 7.86
C PRO A 140 2.32 -0.76 6.53
N VAL A 141 1.78 -1.99 6.57
CA VAL A 141 1.44 -2.75 5.36
C VAL A 141 0.38 -2.03 4.54
N ILE A 142 -0.73 -1.60 5.17
CA ILE A 142 -1.80 -0.87 4.46
C ILE A 142 -1.27 0.41 3.82
N LEU A 143 -0.55 1.24 4.60
CA LEU A 143 0.00 2.50 4.10
C LEU A 143 0.95 2.27 2.93
N HIS A 144 1.75 1.21 2.99
CA HIS A 144 2.65 0.86 1.89
C HIS A 144 1.89 0.44 0.64
N ILE A 145 0.89 -0.45 0.76
CA ILE A 145 0.03 -0.86 -0.37
C ILE A 145 -0.63 0.38 -1.01
N LEU A 146 -1.21 1.25 -0.19
CA LEU A 146 -1.87 2.46 -0.66
C LEU A 146 -0.90 3.42 -1.37
N ALA A 147 0.35 3.52 -0.91
CA ALA A 147 1.36 4.37 -1.54
C ALA A 147 1.86 3.83 -2.90
N ILE A 148 2.07 2.51 -3.00
CA ILE A 148 2.71 1.91 -4.18
C ILE A 148 1.72 1.39 -5.21
N ARG A 149 0.48 1.04 -4.83
CA ARG A 149 -0.52 0.49 -5.77
C ARG A 149 -1.51 1.53 -6.29
N ALA A 150 -1.71 2.63 -5.58
CA ALA A 150 -2.61 3.69 -6.06
C ALA A 150 -2.03 4.35 -7.31
N GLY A 151 -2.88 4.59 -8.30
CA GLY A 151 -2.45 5.20 -9.57
C GLY A 151 -1.68 4.27 -10.51
N TYR A 152 -1.71 2.96 -10.29
CA TYR A 152 -1.31 1.97 -11.30
C TYR A 152 -2.54 1.50 -12.08
N ASN A 153 -2.46 1.55 -13.41
CA ASN A 153 -3.38 0.80 -14.29
C ASN A 153 -2.79 -0.59 -14.54
N SER A 154 -3.59 -1.62 -14.29
CA SER A 154 -3.44 -2.88 -15.02
C SER A 154 -4.33 -2.79 -16.27
N ASP A 155 -3.89 -2.03 -17.26
CA ASP A 155 -4.44 -2.17 -18.61
C ASP A 155 -3.82 -3.41 -19.26
#